data_AF-A0A1C6AAG7-F1
#
_entry.id   AF-A0A1C6AAG7-F1
#
_cell.length_a   1.000
_cell.length_b   1.000
_cell.length_c   1.000
_cell.angle_alpha   90.00
_cell.angle_beta   90.00
_cell.angle_gamma   90.00
#
_symmetry.space_group_name_H-M   'P 1'
#
loop_
_entity.id
_entity.type
_entity.pdbx_description
1 polymer ?
#
loop_
_entity_poly.entity_id
_entity_poly.type
_entity_poly.pdbx_seq_one_letter_code
_entity_poly.pdbx_strand_id
1 'polypeptide(L)'
;MFALPEDSKAFLESFVNRSNVLSGFIKERCILSPEARVFNTDLFAAFVDYCAQNGLEALSLSQFHDLLSGIPGVYAKRIRIGKENRQGHVGISLKKSESHGTLEQQPRTPSWLRGESSTEGGPHIISKREEDDVQQEKA
;
A
#
# COMPACT_ATOMS: atom_id res chain seq x y z
N MET A 1 7.16 55.40 1.90
CA MET A 1 8.18 54.55 1.26
C MET A 1 8.17 53.21 2.00
N PHE A 2 7.49 52.19 1.45
CA PHE A 2 7.50 50.84 1.99
C PHE A 2 8.74 50.14 1.44
N ALA A 3 9.80 50.05 2.24
CA ALA A 3 10.99 49.30 1.86
C ALA A 3 10.60 47.81 1.83
N LEU A 4 10.59 47.21 0.64
CA LEU A 4 10.49 45.77 0.50
C LEU A 4 11.81 45.19 1.04
N PRO A 5 11.82 44.46 2.17
CA PRO A 5 13.06 43.96 2.73
C PRO A 5 13.67 42.95 1.77
N GLU A 6 14.96 43.07 1.46
CA GLU A 6 15.72 42.14 0.60
C GLU A 6 15.61 40.67 1.08
N ASP A 7 15.36 40.45 2.38
CA ASP A 7 15.07 39.14 2.98
C ASP A 7 13.78 38.48 2.46
N SER A 8 12.88 39.26 1.85
CA SER A 8 11.63 38.72 1.28
C SER A 8 11.90 37.84 0.05
N LYS A 9 12.99 38.08 -0.70
CA LYS A 9 13.29 37.28 -1.90
C LYS A 9 13.69 35.84 -1.52
N ALA A 10 14.60 35.67 -0.57
CA ALA A 10 15.01 34.34 -0.12
C ALA A 10 13.83 33.57 0.52
N PHE A 11 12.96 34.28 1.25
CA PHE A 11 11.74 33.70 1.79
C PHE A 11 10.77 33.24 0.69
N LEU A 12 10.56 34.07 -0.34
CA LEU A 12 9.71 33.76 -1.48
C LEU A 12 10.27 32.59 -2.30
N GLU A 13 11.58 32.57 -2.58
CA GLU A 13 12.23 31.46 -3.30
C GLU A 13 12.11 30.14 -2.53
N SER A 14 12.34 30.19 -1.21
CA SER A 14 12.13 29.03 -0.35
C SER A 14 10.66 28.59 -0.35
N PHE A 15 9.70 29.53 -0.31
CA PHE A 15 8.27 29.20 -0.36
C PHE A 15 7.85 28.61 -1.72
N VAL A 16 8.34 29.18 -2.83
CA VAL A 16 8.10 28.69 -4.19
C VAL A 16 8.65 27.28 -4.34
N ASN A 17 9.88 27.03 -3.89
CA ASN A 17 10.47 25.70 -3.96
C ASN A 17 9.69 24.67 -3.13
N ARG A 18 9.25 25.05 -1.92
CA ARG A 18 8.42 24.21 -1.05
C ARG A 18 7.03 23.94 -1.64
N SER A 19 6.40 24.96 -2.22
CA SER A 19 5.11 24.83 -2.92
C SER A 19 5.21 23.94 -4.15
N ASN A 20 6.35 23.96 -4.86
CA ASN A 20 6.59 23.10 -6.02
C ASN A 20 6.61 21.62 -5.64
N VAL A 21 7.26 21.27 -4.52
CA VAL A 21 7.30 19.88 -4.02
C VAL A 21 5.89 19.38 -3.68
N LEU A 22 5.09 20.18 -2.96
CA LEU A 22 3.71 19.82 -2.65
C LEU A 22 2.84 19.72 -3.92
N SER A 23 3.01 20.65 -4.86
CA SER A 23 2.27 20.64 -6.12
C SER A 23 2.59 19.40 -6.96
N GLY A 24 3.86 18.98 -7.00
CA GLY A 24 4.30 17.74 -7.63
C GLY A 24 3.68 16.51 -6.98
N PHE A 25 3.74 16.43 -5.64
CA PHE A 25 3.10 15.37 -4.87
C PHE A 25 1.60 15.28 -5.14
N ILE A 26 0.89 16.41 -5.14
CA ILE A 26 -0.56 16.42 -5.37
C ILE A 26 -0.89 15.95 -6.77
N LYS A 27 -0.11 16.37 -7.77
CA LYS A 27 -0.32 16.00 -9.18
C LYS A 27 -0.05 14.51 -9.44
N GLU A 28 0.95 13.93 -8.79
CA GLU A 28 1.38 12.55 -9.04
C GLU A 28 0.67 11.53 -8.13
N ARG A 29 0.45 11.87 -6.86
CA ARG A 29 -0.01 10.96 -5.81
C ARG A 29 -1.37 11.31 -5.24
N CYS A 30 -1.94 12.49 -5.49
CA CYS A 30 -3.24 12.88 -4.95
C CYS A 30 -4.32 13.07 -6.02
N ILE A 31 -5.58 13.05 -5.57
CA ILE A 31 -6.76 13.41 -6.34
C ILE A 31 -7.51 14.47 -5.54
N LEU A 32 -7.72 15.63 -6.17
CA LEU A 32 -8.56 16.70 -5.63
C LEU A 32 -10.01 16.44 -6.03
N SER A 33 -10.88 16.27 -5.05
CA SER A 33 -12.32 16.10 -5.26
C SER A 33 -13.08 16.50 -4.00
N PRO A 34 -14.22 17.18 -4.11
CA PRO A 34 -15.00 17.60 -2.94
C PRO A 34 -15.48 16.42 -2.07
N GLU A 35 -15.63 15.23 -2.65
CA GLU A 35 -16.03 14.02 -1.93
C GLU A 35 -14.83 13.23 -1.38
N ALA A 36 -13.62 13.58 -1.82
CA ALA A 36 -12.40 12.93 -1.39
C ALA A 36 -12.10 13.29 0.07
N ARG A 37 -11.70 12.27 0.83
CA ARG A 37 -11.40 12.37 2.24
C ARG A 37 -10.26 11.44 2.61
N VAL A 38 -9.31 11.93 3.39
CA VAL A 38 -8.12 11.18 3.80
C VAL A 38 -7.71 11.57 5.22
N PHE A 39 -7.18 10.62 5.99
CA PHE A 39 -6.63 10.94 7.30
C PHE A 39 -5.34 11.74 7.19
N ASN A 40 -5.11 12.62 8.16
CA ASN A 40 -3.93 13.48 8.17
C ASN A 40 -2.64 12.65 8.29
N THR A 41 -2.66 11.62 9.13
CA THR A 41 -1.55 10.69 9.32
C THR A 41 -1.14 10.01 8.01
N ASP A 42 -2.12 9.53 7.25
CA ASP A 42 -1.86 8.78 6.02
C ASP A 42 -1.38 9.72 4.91
N LEU A 43 -1.97 10.90 4.81
CA LEU A 43 -1.59 11.92 3.84
C LEU A 43 -0.15 12.41 4.07
N PHE A 44 0.22 12.66 5.33
CA PHE A 44 1.57 13.09 5.68
C PHE A 44 2.59 11.95 5.49
N ALA A 45 2.26 10.72 5.88
CA ALA A 45 3.13 9.57 5.65
C ALA A 45 3.44 9.38 4.16
N ALA A 46 2.42 9.42 3.30
CA ALA A 46 2.59 9.33 1.85
C ALA A 46 3.43 10.47 1.27
N PHE A 47 3.34 11.68 1.85
CA PHE A 47 4.16 12.81 1.46
C PHE A 47 5.64 12.60 1.83
N VAL A 48 5.92 12.11 3.03
CA VAL A 48 7.29 11.78 3.47
C VAL A 48 7.89 10.70 2.57
N ASP A 49 7.12 9.66 2.24
CA ASP A 49 7.55 8.60 1.33
C ASP A 49 7.86 9.15 -0.07
N TYR A 50 7.04 10.08 -0.57
CA TYR A 50 7.29 10.76 -1.84
C TYR A 50 8.57 11.59 -1.80
N CYS A 51 8.81 12.35 -0.73
CA CYS A 51 10.03 13.11 -0.55
C CYS A 51 11.26 12.18 -0.54
N ALA A 52 11.20 11.06 0.20
CA ALA A 52 12.27 10.08 0.26
C ALA A 52 12.57 9.45 -1.12
N GLN A 53 11.54 9.11 -1.90
CA GLN A 53 11.70 8.52 -3.23
C GLN A 53 12.32 9.46 -4.26
N ASN A 54 12.05 10.77 -4.15
CA ASN A 54 12.55 11.78 -5.08
C ASN A 54 13.84 12.46 -4.58
N GLY A 55 14.34 12.11 -3.40
CA GLY A 55 15.48 12.78 -2.78
C GLY A 55 15.19 14.24 -2.40
N LEU A 56 13.92 14.57 -2.13
CA LEU A 56 13.48 15.90 -1.75
C LEU A 56 13.49 16.05 -0.22
N GLU A 57 13.72 17.27 0.24
CA GLU A 57 13.66 17.58 1.67
C GLU A 57 12.19 17.53 2.15
N ALA A 58 11.93 16.69 3.16
CA ALA A 58 10.60 16.57 3.74
C ALA A 58 10.26 17.82 4.57
N LEU A 59 9.08 18.38 4.30
CA LEU A 59 8.57 19.52 5.07
C LEU A 59 8.13 19.09 6.46
N SER A 60 8.18 20.05 7.40
CA SER A 60 7.57 19.86 8.71
C SER A 60 6.05 19.76 8.62
N LEU A 61 5.45 19.07 9.60
CA LEU A 61 4.01 18.82 9.64
C LEU A 61 3.19 20.12 9.61
N SER A 62 3.62 21.16 10.34
CA SER A 62 2.95 22.47 10.35
C SER A 62 3.00 23.14 8.98
N GLN A 63 4.18 23.19 8.35
CA GLN A 63 4.35 23.79 7.02
C GLN A 63 3.53 23.05 5.96
N PHE A 64 3.45 21.73 6.06
CA PHE A 64 2.61 20.91 5.18
C PHE A 64 1.13 21.26 5.33
N HIS A 65 0.65 21.44 6.57
CA HIS A 65 -0.74 21.83 6.83
C HIS A 65 -1.04 23.25 6.36
N ASP A 66 -0.13 24.20 6.57
CA ASP A 66 -0.27 25.58 6.10
C ASP A 66 -0.41 25.62 4.57
N LEU A 67 0.46 24.91 3.85
CA LEU A 67 0.40 24.86 2.39
C LEU A 67 -0.87 24.16 1.89
N LEU A 68 -1.29 23.06 2.51
CA LEU A 68 -2.54 22.38 2.18
C LEU A 68 -3.77 23.26 2.40
N SER A 69 -3.76 24.08 3.46
CA SER A 69 -4.86 25.00 3.76
C SER A 69 -5.01 26.11 2.72
N GLY A 70 -3.95 26.42 1.99
CA GLY A 70 -3.96 27.37 0.87
C GLY A 70 -4.60 26.83 -0.40
N ILE A 71 -4.92 25.54 -0.47
CA ILE A 71 -5.49 24.92 -1.66
C ILE A 71 -7.01 25.10 -1.67
N PRO A 72 -7.58 25.73 -2.70
CA PRO A 72 -9.02 25.94 -2.78
C PRO A 72 -9.76 24.60 -2.81
N GLY A 73 -10.76 24.47 -1.94
CA GLY A 73 -11.58 23.25 -1.82
C GLY A 73 -11.01 22.18 -0.89
N VAL A 74 -9.81 22.38 -0.31
CA VAL A 74 -9.23 21.49 0.69
C VAL A 74 -9.37 22.12 2.08
N TYR A 75 -9.90 21.36 3.04
CA TYR A 75 -10.01 21.83 4.43
C TYR A 75 -9.87 20.68 5.43
N ALA A 76 -9.30 21.00 6.59
CA ALA A 76 -9.14 20.05 7.69
C ALA A 76 -10.48 19.87 8.44
N LYS A 77 -10.88 18.62 8.67
CA LYS A 77 -12.07 18.27 9.45
C LYS A 77 -11.90 16.92 10.13
N ARG A 78 -12.56 16.71 11.27
CA ARG A 78 -12.72 15.36 11.81
C ARG A 78 -13.62 14.55 10.89
N ILE A 79 -13.06 13.47 10.34
CA ILE A 79 -13.76 12.60 9.41
C ILE A 79 -13.85 11.21 10.01
N ARG A 80 -15.00 10.58 9.77
CA ARG A 80 -15.19 9.17 10.07
C ARG A 80 -14.99 8.37 8.78
N ILE A 81 -13.95 7.55 8.74
CA ILE A 81 -13.72 6.59 7.66
C ILE A 81 -13.83 5.20 8.29
N GLY A 82 -14.84 4.43 7.86
CA GLY A 82 -15.16 3.13 8.44
C GLY A 82 -15.50 3.20 9.93
N LYS A 83 -14.70 2.53 10.77
CA LYS A 83 -14.85 2.52 12.24
C LYS A 83 -14.04 3.60 12.95
N GLU A 84 -13.10 4.25 12.28
CA GLU A 84 -12.21 5.22 12.90
C GLU A 84 -12.69 6.66 12.70
N ASN A 85 -12.55 7.47 13.75
CA ASN A 85 -12.84 8.91 13.73
C ASN A 85 -11.57 9.67 14.14
N ARG A 86 -10.88 10.22 13.15
CA ARG A 86 -9.62 10.95 13.32
C ARG A 86 -9.67 12.28 12.57
N GLN A 87 -8.68 13.14 12.82
CA GLN A 87 -8.48 14.33 12.00
C GLN A 87 -8.05 13.92 10.59
N GLY A 88 -8.64 14.57 9.60
CA GLY A 88 -8.30 14.38 8.20
C GLY A 88 -8.58 15.62 7.38
N HIS A 89 -8.41 15.48 6.08
CA HIS A 89 -8.70 16.52 5.10
C HIS A 89 -9.83 16.05 4.19
N VAL A 90 -10.71 16.99 3.86
CA VAL A 90 -11.76 16.85 2.86
C VAL A 90 -11.35 17.69 1.66
N GLY A 91 -11.66 17.25 0.44
CA GLY A 91 -11.22 17.89 -0.79
C GLY A 91 -10.02 17.22 -1.45
N ILE A 92 -9.36 16.30 -0.74
CA ILE A 92 -8.16 15.61 -1.21
C ILE A 92 -8.17 14.14 -0.76
N SER A 93 -7.70 13.26 -1.64
CA SER A 93 -7.41 11.86 -1.32
C SER A 93 -6.10 11.44 -1.95
N LEU A 94 -5.45 10.46 -1.35
CA LEU A 94 -4.35 9.75 -1.99
C LEU A 94 -4.92 8.91 -3.14
N LYS A 95 -4.29 9.01 -4.31
CA LYS A 95 -4.49 8.07 -5.40
C LYS A 95 -4.14 6.70 -4.86
N LYS A 96 -5.03 5.72 -5.04
CA LYS A 96 -4.69 4.33 -4.76
C LYS A 96 -3.51 3.99 -5.67
N SER A 97 -2.29 3.98 -5.13
CA SER A 97 -1.22 3.26 -5.81
C SER A 97 -1.70 1.82 -5.86
N GLU A 98 -1.78 1.26 -7.06
CA GLU A 98 -1.85 -0.20 -7.24
C GLU A 98 -0.52 -0.79 -6.76
N SER A 99 -0.27 -0.74 -5.45
CA SER A 99 0.79 -1.48 -4.80
C SER A 99 0.20 -2.83 -4.40
N HIS A 100 0.20 -3.72 -5.40
CA HIS A 100 0.24 -5.17 -5.32
C HIS A 100 0.12 -5.80 -3.91
N GLY A 101 -1.08 -6.25 -3.59
CA GLY A 101 -1.21 -7.60 -3.07
C GLY A 101 -1.67 -8.47 -4.23
N THR A 102 -0.77 -9.12 -4.96
CA THR A 102 -1.16 -10.36 -5.63
C THR A 102 -1.63 -11.25 -4.49
N LEU A 103 -2.94 -11.48 -4.39
CA LEU A 103 -3.45 -12.55 -3.58
C LEU A 103 -2.96 -13.81 -4.28
N GLU A 104 -1.74 -14.24 -3.96
CA GLU A 104 -1.22 -15.58 -4.22
C GLU A 104 -2.23 -16.52 -3.56
N GLN A 105 -3.30 -16.82 -4.29
CA GLN A 105 -4.10 -17.99 -4.01
C GLN A 105 -3.13 -19.14 -4.22
N GLN A 106 -2.72 -19.77 -3.12
CA GLN A 106 -2.06 -21.07 -3.17
C GLN A 106 -2.74 -21.91 -4.26
N PRO A 107 -1.96 -22.55 -5.15
CA PRO A 107 -2.54 -23.47 -6.12
C PRO A 107 -3.37 -24.49 -5.35
N ARG A 108 -4.70 -24.41 -5.50
CA ARG A 108 -5.55 -25.52 -5.09
C ARG A 108 -5.11 -26.68 -5.96
N THR A 109 -4.39 -27.63 -5.38
CA THR A 109 -4.14 -28.91 -6.03
C THR A 109 -5.50 -29.45 -6.48
N PRO A 110 -5.67 -29.79 -7.77
CA PRO A 110 -6.92 -30.38 -8.23
C PRO A 110 -7.17 -31.66 -7.42
N SER A 111 -8.41 -31.85 -6.94
CA SER A 111 -8.86 -33.04 -6.20
C SER A 111 -8.65 -34.40 -6.92
N TRP A 112 -8.17 -34.36 -8.17
CA TRP A 112 -7.98 -35.47 -9.10
C TRP A 112 -6.64 -36.19 -8.85
N LEU A 113 -5.73 -35.57 -8.08
CA LEU A 113 -4.52 -36.21 -7.55
C LEU A 113 -4.80 -37.04 -6.28
N ARG A 114 -6.05 -37.06 -5.78
CA ARG A 114 -6.51 -38.09 -4.85
C ARG A 114 -6.79 -39.35 -5.67
N GLY A 115 -5.73 -40.09 -5.96
CA GLY A 115 -5.81 -41.42 -6.55
C GLY A 115 -6.52 -42.36 -5.59
N GLU A 116 -7.83 -42.45 -5.75
CA GLU A 116 -8.64 -43.55 -5.25
C GLU A 116 -8.38 -44.73 -6.17
N SER A 117 -7.48 -45.63 -5.77
CA SER A 117 -7.34 -46.93 -6.42
C SER A 117 -8.56 -47.79 -6.07
N SER A 118 -9.63 -47.63 -6.83
CA SER A 118 -10.75 -48.57 -6.90
C SER A 118 -10.96 -48.93 -8.37
N THR A 119 -10.33 -50.02 -8.79
CA THR A 119 -10.74 -50.76 -9.99
C THR A 119 -11.07 -52.19 -9.57
N GLU A 120 -12.38 -52.39 -9.42
CA GLU A 120 -13.09 -53.65 -9.57
C GLU A 120 -12.70 -54.42 -10.84
N GLY A 121 -12.60 -55.76 -10.73
CA GLY A 121 -12.50 -56.69 -11.87
C GLY A 121 -11.14 -57.40 -12.00
N GLY A 122 -11.00 -58.57 -11.35
CA GLY A 122 -9.75 -59.35 -11.36
C GLY A 122 -9.46 -60.11 -12.66
N PRO A 123 -8.29 -60.77 -12.74
CA PRO A 123 -8.10 -61.96 -13.56
C PRO A 123 -7.65 -63.18 -12.72
N HIS A 124 -8.38 -64.29 -12.91
CA HIS A 124 -7.87 -65.65 -13.11
C HIS A 124 -6.85 -66.27 -12.13
N ILE A 125 -7.38 -67.07 -11.20
CA ILE A 125 -7.06 -68.50 -10.98
C ILE A 125 -5.57 -68.97 -11.02
N ILE A 126 -5.06 -69.28 -9.81
CA ILE A 126 -4.24 -70.43 -9.35
C ILE A 126 -2.86 -70.73 -9.99
N SER A 127 -1.76 -70.62 -9.20
CA SER A 127 -0.96 -71.80 -8.75
C SER A 127 0.35 -71.46 -8.03
N LYS A 128 0.47 -72.08 -6.84
CA LYS A 128 1.63 -72.78 -6.26
C LYS A 128 2.94 -72.05 -5.89
N ARG A 129 3.28 -72.25 -4.59
CA ARG A 129 4.58 -72.66 -3.97
C ARG A 129 5.76 -71.69 -4.20
N GLU A 130 6.67 -71.42 -3.28
CA GLU A 130 7.34 -72.16 -2.20
C GLU A 130 7.98 -71.05 -1.32
N GLU A 131 7.99 -71.15 0.01
CA GLU A 131 9.22 -71.26 0.84
C GLU A 131 10.34 -70.29 0.40
N ASP A 132 10.77 -69.31 1.19
CA ASP A 132 11.65 -69.56 2.32
C ASP A 132 11.73 -68.39 3.31
N ASP A 133 12.00 -68.81 4.54
CA ASP A 133 12.43 -68.08 5.72
C ASP A 133 13.62 -67.14 5.45
N VAL A 134 13.75 -66.06 6.23
CA VAL A 134 14.90 -65.90 7.14
C VAL A 134 14.79 -64.59 7.93
N GLN A 135 14.94 -64.81 9.22
CA GLN A 135 14.97 -63.89 10.35
C GLN A 135 16.21 -62.98 10.41
N GLN A 136 16.05 -61.89 11.18
CA GLN A 136 17.07 -61.20 11.99
C GLN A 136 18.21 -60.53 11.19
N GLU A 137 18.90 -59.47 11.62
CA GLU A 137 19.32 -58.99 12.92
C GLU A 137 19.82 -57.55 12.69
N LYS A 138 19.78 -56.66 13.69
CA LYS A 138 21.01 -55.95 14.08
C LYS A 138 20.86 -55.27 15.44
N ALA A 139 21.81 -55.63 16.29
CA ALA A 139 22.19 -54.98 17.54
C ALA A 139 22.55 -53.50 17.36
#